data_AF-R6DY04-F1
#
_entry.id   AF-R6DY04-F1
#
_cell.length_a   1.000
_cell.length_b   1.000
_cell.length_c   1.000
_cell.angle_alpha   90.00
_cell.angle_beta   90.00
_cell.angle_gamma   90.00
#
_symmetry.space_group_name_H-M   'P 1'
#
loop_
_entity.id
_entity.type
_entity.pdbx_description
1 polymer ?
#
loop_
_entity_poly.entity_id
_entity_poly.type
_entity_poly.pdbx_seq_one_letter_code
_entity_poly.pdbx_strand_id
1 'polypeptide(L)'
;MKKISSLCAVVLAMIIAFSCLMIPTSALSVRIDRKPDQLTFHQGVDWMYSKEGDIILMKGSLNLSGTVLTFNGKTVEYKRGTTGPNMYAKSDSGTWKAGKNRIRIYCDSFDSNYALCDVTFSSVKSISIVRTPKTKLVLGVEWNMGINKDVEMTRYDLTGTIIKATYDDSTVQEISAPNACLGWSIPENTDVVMPGSNTLYITFCGKKAPFNVNFITETKFNKGDVSLDGKVNSYDALQVLQYSTGLITISPTQISLGDVDGNSKINSVDALNILQYVVGIKKSL
;
A
#
# COMPACT_ATOMS: atom_id res chain seq x y z
N MET A 1 -85.52 -11.44 28.38
CA MET A 1 -84.22 -12.10 28.08
C MET A 1 -83.28 -11.07 27.48
N LYS A 2 -82.59 -10.32 28.33
CA LYS A 2 -81.70 -9.19 28.00
C LYS A 2 -80.49 -9.31 28.92
N LYS A 3 -79.28 -9.04 28.39
CA LYS A 3 -78.00 -8.81 29.09
C LYS A 3 -77.14 -10.02 29.52
N ILE A 4 -76.82 -10.96 28.63
CA ILE A 4 -75.66 -11.87 28.86
C ILE A 4 -74.63 -11.84 27.70
N SER A 5 -74.99 -11.42 26.49
CA SER A 5 -74.07 -11.47 25.34
C SER A 5 -72.98 -10.38 25.32
N SER A 6 -73.14 -9.27 26.04
CA SER A 6 -72.17 -8.16 26.00
C SER A 6 -70.98 -8.36 26.94
N LEU A 7 -71.14 -9.12 28.03
CA LEU A 7 -70.05 -9.29 29.02
C LEU A 7 -69.02 -10.32 28.54
N CYS A 8 -69.45 -11.41 27.89
CA CYS A 8 -68.53 -12.38 27.29
C CYS A 8 -67.72 -11.80 26.11
N ALA A 9 -68.31 -10.89 25.32
CA ALA A 9 -67.59 -10.23 24.23
C ALA A 9 -66.50 -9.27 24.74
N VAL A 10 -66.77 -8.55 25.84
CA VAL A 10 -65.81 -7.62 26.45
C VAL A 10 -64.71 -8.36 27.23
N VAL A 11 -65.02 -9.48 27.89
CA VAL A 11 -64.01 -10.30 28.58
C VAL A 11 -63.12 -11.05 27.58
N LEU A 12 -63.67 -11.54 26.46
CA LEU A 12 -62.87 -12.16 25.39
C LEU A 12 -61.98 -11.13 24.68
N ALA A 13 -62.47 -9.90 24.47
CA ALA A 13 -61.67 -8.80 23.91
C ALA A 13 -60.56 -8.33 24.86
N MET A 14 -60.78 -8.33 26.18
CA MET A 14 -59.71 -8.03 27.16
C MET A 14 -58.67 -9.15 27.26
N ILE A 15 -59.07 -10.43 27.16
CA ILE A 15 -58.12 -11.57 27.17
C ILE A 15 -57.26 -11.58 25.89
N ILE A 16 -57.84 -11.24 24.73
CA ILE A 16 -57.08 -11.12 23.47
C ILE A 16 -56.18 -9.88 23.49
N ALA A 17 -56.63 -8.75 24.05
CA ALA A 17 -55.81 -7.54 24.20
C ALA A 17 -54.65 -7.71 25.20
N PHE A 18 -54.81 -8.54 26.24
CA PHE A 18 -53.72 -8.89 27.16
C PHE A 18 -52.77 -9.96 26.60
N SER A 19 -53.20 -10.81 25.66
CA SER A 19 -52.32 -11.76 24.95
C SER A 19 -51.48 -11.12 23.83
N CYS A 20 -51.83 -9.89 23.42
CA CYS A 20 -51.05 -9.12 22.44
C CYS A 20 -50.17 -8.04 23.07
N LEU A 21 -50.12 -7.95 24.41
CA LEU A 21 -48.98 -7.37 25.12
C LEU A 21 -47.83 -8.38 25.15
N MET A 22 -47.43 -8.82 23.95
CA MET A 22 -46.04 -9.12 23.70
C MET A 22 -45.32 -7.78 23.90
N ILE A 23 -44.95 -7.49 25.15
CA ILE A 23 -43.79 -6.63 25.41
C ILE A 23 -42.75 -7.19 24.44
N PRO A 24 -42.24 -6.43 23.45
CA PRO A 24 -41.14 -6.93 22.66
C PRO A 24 -40.08 -7.29 23.69
N THR A 25 -39.84 -8.58 23.87
CA THR A 25 -38.65 -9.08 24.55
C THR A 25 -37.56 -8.29 23.89
N SER A 26 -37.01 -7.32 24.62
CA SER A 26 -36.00 -6.41 24.10
C SER A 26 -35.02 -7.29 23.37
N ALA A 27 -34.96 -7.19 22.03
CA ALA A 27 -34.00 -7.95 21.28
C ALA A 27 -32.68 -7.63 21.98
N LEU A 28 -32.06 -8.64 22.60
CA LEU A 28 -30.85 -8.45 23.38
C LEU A 28 -29.80 -7.98 22.37
N SER A 29 -29.70 -6.68 22.18
CA SER A 29 -28.76 -6.10 21.24
C SER A 29 -27.43 -6.07 21.95
N VAL A 30 -26.38 -6.58 21.30
CA VAL A 30 -25.02 -6.39 21.81
C VAL A 30 -24.78 -4.90 21.99
N ARG A 31 -24.46 -4.49 23.21
CA ARG A 31 -24.21 -3.09 23.56
C ARG A 31 -22.74 -2.77 23.31
N ILE A 32 -22.47 -1.61 22.74
CA ILE A 32 -21.11 -1.05 22.66
C ILE A 32 -20.89 -0.21 23.91
N ASP A 33 -20.11 -0.72 24.85
CA ASP A 33 -19.73 -0.01 26.08
C ASP A 33 -18.64 1.02 25.79
N ARG A 34 -17.72 0.69 24.88
CA ARG A 34 -16.71 1.61 24.34
C ARG A 34 -16.54 1.35 22.85
N LYS A 35 -16.60 2.42 22.05
CA LYS A 35 -16.43 2.33 20.58
C LYS A 35 -14.97 2.01 20.21
N PRO A 36 -14.71 1.53 18.98
CA PRO A 36 -13.36 1.50 18.45
C PRO A 36 -12.67 2.86 18.57
N ASP A 37 -11.38 2.87 18.90
CA ASP A 37 -10.55 4.08 18.95
C ASP A 37 -10.46 4.76 17.57
N GLN A 38 -10.57 3.95 16.51
CA GLN A 38 -10.55 4.39 15.12
C GLN A 38 -11.94 4.19 14.49
N LEU A 39 -12.60 5.29 14.15
CA LEU A 39 -13.88 5.30 13.41
C LEU A 39 -13.74 5.80 11.97
N THR A 40 -12.57 6.33 11.60
CA THR A 40 -12.25 6.76 10.24
C THR A 40 -11.04 6.00 9.73
N PHE A 41 -11.15 5.41 8.54
CA PHE A 41 -10.16 4.58 7.89
C PHE A 41 -9.68 5.26 6.62
N HIS A 42 -8.37 5.33 6.43
CA HIS A 42 -7.77 6.18 5.40
C HIS A 42 -7.32 5.35 4.18
N GLN A 43 -7.67 5.82 2.99
CA GLN A 43 -7.30 5.15 1.74
C GLN A 43 -5.78 5.07 1.55
N GLY A 44 -5.28 3.93 1.08
CA GLY A 44 -3.86 3.63 0.93
C GLY A 44 -3.13 3.28 2.25
N VAL A 45 -3.87 3.24 3.37
CA VAL A 45 -3.36 2.87 4.70
C VAL A 45 -4.17 1.71 5.31
N ASP A 46 -5.49 1.85 5.32
CA ASP A 46 -6.39 0.84 5.89
C ASP A 46 -7.21 0.13 4.82
N TRP A 47 -7.51 0.81 3.71
CA TRP A 47 -8.27 0.27 2.59
C TRP A 47 -7.77 0.84 1.26
N MET A 48 -8.06 0.16 0.15
CA MET A 48 -7.74 0.62 -1.20
C MET A 48 -8.74 0.05 -2.20
N TYR A 49 -8.73 0.56 -3.45
CA TYR A 49 -9.45 -0.07 -4.55
C TYR A 49 -8.60 -1.20 -5.16
N SER A 50 -9.23 -2.32 -5.49
CA SER A 50 -8.68 -3.33 -6.38
C SER A 50 -8.62 -2.82 -7.82
N LYS A 51 -8.06 -3.63 -8.73
CA LYS A 51 -8.04 -3.30 -10.16
C LYS A 51 -9.44 -3.29 -10.76
N GLU A 52 -10.34 -4.09 -10.20
CA GLU A 52 -11.74 -4.24 -10.58
C GLU A 52 -12.63 -3.12 -10.02
N GLY A 53 -12.08 -2.28 -9.13
CA GLY A 53 -12.80 -1.16 -8.52
C GLY A 53 -13.49 -1.50 -7.19
N ASP A 54 -13.26 -2.69 -6.64
CA ASP A 54 -13.79 -3.08 -5.33
C ASP A 54 -12.92 -2.55 -4.18
N ILE A 55 -13.53 -2.24 -3.04
CA ILE A 55 -12.78 -1.87 -1.85
C ILE A 55 -12.26 -3.12 -1.13
N ILE A 56 -10.95 -3.16 -0.93
CA ILE A 56 -10.26 -4.19 -0.15
C ILE A 56 -9.65 -3.57 1.13
N LEU A 57 -9.64 -4.35 2.21
CA LEU A 57 -9.02 -3.97 3.47
C LEU A 57 -7.54 -4.39 3.47
N MET A 58 -6.63 -3.43 3.62
CA MET A 58 -5.19 -3.65 3.43
C MET A 58 -4.56 -4.53 4.53
N LYS A 59 -5.20 -4.61 5.70
CA LYS A 59 -4.79 -5.45 6.83
C LYS A 59 -5.70 -6.67 7.04
N GLY A 60 -6.51 -7.01 6.04
CA GLY A 60 -7.48 -8.11 6.07
C GLY A 60 -8.74 -7.87 6.90
N SER A 61 -8.70 -7.00 7.91
CA SER A 61 -9.86 -6.62 8.74
C SER A 61 -9.73 -5.20 9.29
N LEU A 62 -10.84 -4.66 9.81
CA LEU A 62 -10.84 -3.36 10.49
C LEU A 62 -10.19 -3.47 11.87
N ASN A 63 -9.41 -2.45 12.23
CA ASN A 63 -8.85 -2.34 13.57
C ASN A 63 -9.95 -1.94 14.56
N LEU A 64 -10.24 -2.84 15.51
CA LEU A 64 -11.26 -2.63 16.55
C LEU A 64 -10.65 -2.35 17.93
N SER A 65 -9.37 -1.95 17.99
CA SER A 65 -8.72 -1.55 19.25
C SER A 65 -9.57 -0.52 20.00
N GLY A 66 -9.61 -0.67 21.34
CA GLY A 66 -10.45 0.14 22.21
C GLY A 66 -11.90 -0.36 22.35
N THR A 67 -12.39 -1.24 21.47
CA THR A 67 -13.81 -1.66 21.53
C THR A 67 -14.11 -2.52 22.76
N VAL A 68 -15.24 -2.25 23.42
CA VAL A 68 -15.79 -3.07 24.51
C VAL A 68 -17.25 -3.35 24.20
N LEU A 69 -17.64 -4.63 24.23
CA LEU A 69 -19.00 -5.07 23.98
C LEU A 69 -19.56 -5.81 25.19
N THR A 70 -20.86 -5.64 25.44
CA THR A 70 -21.59 -6.36 26.48
C THR A 70 -22.84 -7.02 25.91
N PHE A 71 -23.03 -8.29 26.26
CA PHE A 71 -24.21 -9.07 25.91
C PHE A 71 -24.49 -10.09 27.00
N ASN A 72 -25.75 -10.21 27.45
CA ASN A 72 -26.19 -11.13 28.51
C ASN A 72 -25.33 -11.07 29.79
N GLY A 73 -24.96 -9.86 30.23
CA GLY A 73 -24.14 -9.65 31.43
C GLY A 73 -22.66 -9.99 31.26
N LYS A 74 -22.23 -10.48 30.09
CA LYS A 74 -20.83 -10.73 29.77
C LYS A 74 -20.24 -9.54 29.02
N THR A 75 -19.15 -8.99 29.54
CA THR A 75 -18.39 -7.91 28.91
C THR A 75 -17.08 -8.45 28.33
N VAL A 76 -16.77 -8.07 27.09
CA VAL A 76 -15.57 -8.47 26.37
C VAL A 76 -14.91 -7.22 25.80
N GLU A 77 -13.60 -7.09 25.99
CA GLU A 77 -12.77 -6.08 25.33
C GLU A 77 -12.07 -6.69 24.11
N TYR A 78 -11.89 -5.91 23.04
CA TYR A 78 -11.14 -6.35 21.86
C TYR A 78 -9.68 -6.66 22.22
N LYS A 79 -9.14 -7.77 21.71
CA LYS A 79 -7.76 -8.18 21.96
C LYS A 79 -7.04 -8.45 20.65
N ARG A 80 -5.85 -7.89 20.46
CA ARG A 80 -5.07 -8.09 19.23
C ARG A 80 -4.15 -9.31 19.35
N GLY A 81 -4.22 -10.23 18.40
CA GLY A 81 -3.24 -11.33 18.26
C GLY A 81 -3.27 -12.40 19.36
N THR A 82 -4.34 -12.49 20.14
CA THR A 82 -4.48 -13.45 21.25
C THR A 82 -5.51 -14.53 20.96
N THR A 83 -5.29 -15.73 21.51
CA THR A 83 -6.26 -16.84 21.56
C THR A 83 -7.37 -16.57 22.57
N GLY A 84 -8.63 -16.81 22.19
CA GLY A 84 -9.83 -16.56 22.99
C GLY A 84 -10.92 -15.87 22.16
N PRO A 85 -12.13 -15.63 22.71
CA PRO A 85 -13.18 -14.95 21.97
C PRO A 85 -12.76 -13.52 21.67
N ASN A 86 -12.74 -13.17 20.39
CA ASN A 86 -12.33 -11.86 19.92
C ASN A 86 -13.48 -11.18 19.17
N MET A 87 -13.24 -9.98 18.66
CA MET A 87 -14.19 -9.25 17.84
C MET A 87 -13.71 -9.15 16.41
N TYR A 88 -14.67 -9.14 15.48
CA TYR A 88 -14.42 -8.86 14.08
C TYR A 88 -15.57 -8.05 13.51
N ALA A 89 -15.26 -7.26 12.47
CA ALA A 89 -16.24 -6.43 11.80
C ALA A 89 -16.54 -6.95 10.40
N LYS A 90 -17.80 -6.85 10.00
CA LYS A 90 -18.25 -7.05 8.61
C LYS A 90 -19.06 -5.84 8.17
N SER A 91 -19.09 -5.58 6.87
CA SER A 91 -20.04 -4.61 6.32
C SER A 91 -21.48 -5.03 6.63
N ASP A 92 -22.29 -4.08 7.06
CA ASP A 92 -23.73 -4.28 7.26
C ASP A 92 -24.44 -4.51 5.92
N SER A 93 -24.09 -3.73 4.88
CA SER A 93 -24.63 -3.86 3.53
C SER A 93 -24.03 -5.01 2.71
N GLY A 94 -23.04 -5.73 3.25
CA GLY A 94 -22.32 -6.81 2.54
C GLY A 94 -21.20 -6.30 1.61
N THR A 95 -21.26 -5.05 1.17
CA THR A 95 -20.22 -4.37 0.37
C THR A 95 -19.65 -3.16 1.09
N TRP A 96 -18.42 -2.77 0.76
CA TRP A 96 -17.77 -1.56 1.26
C TRP A 96 -17.94 -0.42 0.24
N LYS A 97 -18.04 0.82 0.73
CA LYS A 97 -18.02 2.03 -0.13
C LYS A 97 -17.12 3.11 0.45
N ALA A 98 -16.66 4.04 -0.37
CA ALA A 98 -16.03 5.25 0.14
C ALA A 98 -17.04 6.10 0.92
N GLY A 99 -16.57 6.84 1.91
CA GLY A 99 -17.41 7.65 2.81
C GLY A 99 -18.06 6.82 3.91
N LYS A 100 -19.30 7.17 4.27
CA LYS A 100 -19.98 6.57 5.43
C LYS A 100 -20.36 5.11 5.18
N ASN A 101 -19.98 4.24 6.10
CA ASN A 101 -20.37 2.83 6.15
C ASN A 101 -20.99 2.51 7.50
N ARG A 102 -21.80 1.46 7.53
CA ARG A 102 -22.26 0.82 8.75
C ARG A 102 -21.64 -0.56 8.85
N ILE A 103 -21.11 -0.90 10.02
CA ILE A 103 -20.50 -2.20 10.29
C ILE A 103 -21.23 -2.95 11.38
N ARG A 104 -21.20 -4.27 11.26
CA ARG A 104 -21.60 -5.22 12.29
C ARG A 104 -20.36 -5.70 13.00
N ILE A 105 -20.26 -5.42 14.29
CA ILE A 105 -19.18 -5.88 15.17
C ILE A 105 -19.66 -7.12 15.91
N TYR A 106 -19.08 -8.26 15.59
CA TYR A 106 -19.35 -9.54 16.23
C TYR A 106 -18.38 -9.78 17.36
N CYS A 107 -18.78 -10.61 18.32
CA CYS A 107 -17.86 -11.26 19.26
C CYS A 107 -18.06 -12.77 19.16
N ASP A 108 -16.97 -13.54 19.14
CA ASP A 108 -17.02 -15.00 19.01
C ASP A 108 -17.85 -15.68 20.12
N SER A 109 -18.02 -15.02 21.28
CA SER A 109 -18.78 -15.56 22.40
C SER A 109 -20.23 -15.10 22.51
N PHE A 110 -20.75 -14.37 21.51
CA PHE A 110 -22.10 -13.82 21.52
C PHE A 110 -23.04 -14.47 20.48
N ASP A 111 -22.78 -15.72 20.08
CA ASP A 111 -23.71 -16.53 19.26
C ASP A 111 -24.22 -15.83 17.99
N SER A 112 -23.29 -15.21 17.24
CA SER A 112 -23.58 -14.41 16.02
C SER A 112 -24.38 -13.12 16.24
N ASN A 113 -24.71 -12.75 17.48
CA ASN A 113 -25.23 -11.42 17.78
C ASN A 113 -24.11 -10.38 17.58
N TYR A 114 -24.50 -9.20 17.10
CA TYR A 114 -23.57 -8.14 16.76
C TYR A 114 -24.07 -6.78 17.23
N ALA A 115 -23.14 -5.85 17.37
CA ALA A 115 -23.43 -4.44 17.55
C ALA A 115 -23.27 -3.69 16.23
N LEU A 116 -24.08 -2.65 16.02
CA LEU A 116 -23.94 -1.77 14.86
C LEU A 116 -23.08 -0.55 15.21
N CYS A 117 -22.11 -0.24 14.36
CA CYS A 117 -21.28 0.94 14.49
C CYS A 117 -21.14 1.65 13.14
N ASP A 118 -21.19 2.97 13.13
CA ASP A 118 -20.93 3.76 11.93
C ASP A 118 -19.43 4.06 11.86
N VAL A 119 -18.87 3.94 10.66
CA VAL A 119 -17.46 4.23 10.36
C VAL A 119 -17.35 4.98 9.04
N THR A 120 -16.24 5.68 8.81
CA THR A 120 -16.00 6.44 7.57
C THR A 120 -14.75 5.92 6.87
N PHE A 121 -14.85 5.70 5.56
CA PHE A 121 -13.73 5.36 4.70
C PHE A 121 -13.33 6.63 3.95
N SER A 122 -12.34 7.34 4.48
CA SER A 122 -11.90 8.65 3.98
C SER A 122 -10.95 8.45 2.79
N SER A 123 -11.29 9.06 1.65
CA SER A 123 -10.50 8.97 0.42
C SER A 123 -9.36 9.99 0.42
N VAL A 124 -8.30 9.70 -0.34
CA VAL A 124 -7.23 10.68 -0.54
C VAL A 124 -7.79 11.85 -1.36
N LYS A 125 -7.66 13.06 -0.83
CA LYS A 125 -8.04 14.31 -1.51
C LYS A 125 -6.89 14.84 -2.36
N SER A 126 -5.70 14.91 -1.79
CA SER A 126 -4.49 15.40 -2.46
C SER A 126 -3.23 14.81 -1.83
N ILE A 127 -2.10 14.91 -2.54
CA ILE A 127 -0.79 14.53 -2.01
C ILE A 127 0.26 15.62 -2.26
N SER A 128 1.30 15.64 -1.43
CA SER A 128 2.49 16.46 -1.63
C SER A 128 3.75 15.66 -1.29
N ILE A 129 4.85 15.92 -1.98
CA ILE A 129 6.12 15.21 -1.74
C ILE A 129 6.85 15.86 -0.57
N VAL A 130 7.26 15.04 0.40
CA VAL A 130 8.13 15.44 1.51
C VAL A 130 9.58 15.12 1.17
N ARG A 131 9.83 13.94 0.61
CA ARG A 131 11.15 13.49 0.16
C ARG A 131 11.01 12.77 -1.17
N THR A 132 11.73 13.25 -2.17
CA THR A 132 11.74 12.65 -3.52
C THR A 132 12.51 11.32 -3.52
N PRO A 133 12.23 10.44 -4.49
CA PRO A 133 13.17 9.37 -4.84
C PRO A 133 14.45 9.94 -5.48
N LYS A 134 15.37 9.06 -5.90
CA LYS A 134 16.59 9.46 -6.64
C LYS A 134 16.19 10.20 -7.93
N THR A 135 16.56 11.47 -8.05
CA THR A 135 16.15 12.32 -9.18
C THR A 135 17.20 12.47 -10.28
N LYS A 136 18.44 12.02 -10.06
CA LYS A 136 19.48 11.97 -11.09
C LYS A 136 19.68 10.52 -11.48
N LEU A 137 19.26 10.17 -12.69
CA LEU A 137 19.26 8.80 -13.19
C LEU A 137 20.29 8.67 -14.30
N VAL A 138 21.16 7.69 -14.17
CA VAL A 138 22.32 7.49 -15.04
C VAL A 138 22.03 6.36 -16.03
N LEU A 139 22.37 6.60 -17.30
CA LEU A 139 22.22 5.61 -18.36
C LEU A 139 22.99 4.33 -18.02
N GLY A 140 22.33 3.19 -18.10
CA GLY A 140 22.86 1.87 -17.76
C GLY A 140 22.78 1.51 -16.27
N VAL A 141 22.38 2.44 -15.39
CA VAL A 141 22.15 2.17 -13.96
C VAL A 141 20.66 2.10 -13.66
N GLU A 142 19.97 3.23 -13.78
CA GLU A 142 18.55 3.34 -13.44
C GLU A 142 17.64 3.33 -14.67
N TRP A 143 18.19 3.60 -15.85
CA TRP A 143 17.44 3.64 -17.11
C TRP A 143 18.32 3.20 -18.28
N ASN A 144 17.72 2.75 -19.37
CA ASN A 144 18.42 2.33 -20.59
C ASN A 144 18.00 3.17 -21.79
N MET A 145 18.85 3.24 -22.80
CA MET A 145 18.53 3.92 -24.05
C MET A 145 17.67 3.01 -24.93
N GLY A 146 16.47 3.44 -25.27
CA GLY A 146 15.59 2.75 -26.20
C GLY A 146 16.08 2.86 -27.65
N ILE A 147 15.48 2.06 -28.53
CA ILE A 147 15.81 2.03 -29.97
C ILE A 147 15.67 3.42 -30.61
N ASN A 148 14.71 4.23 -30.14
CA ASN A 148 14.44 5.57 -30.66
C ASN A 148 15.24 6.68 -29.95
N LYS A 149 16.25 6.30 -29.14
CA LYS A 149 17.03 7.19 -28.28
C LYS A 149 16.22 7.89 -27.17
N ASP A 150 15.11 7.27 -26.81
CA ASP A 150 14.26 7.62 -25.69
C ASP A 150 14.71 6.91 -24.41
N VAL A 151 14.20 7.38 -23.27
CA VAL A 151 14.39 6.79 -21.96
C VAL A 151 13.53 5.54 -21.85
N GLU A 152 14.17 4.38 -21.82
CA GLU A 152 13.54 3.11 -21.53
C GLU A 152 13.70 2.76 -20.05
N MET A 153 12.58 2.69 -19.32
CA MET A 153 12.54 2.29 -17.91
C MET A 153 11.41 1.28 -17.68
N THR A 154 11.77 0.10 -17.16
CA THR A 154 10.79 -0.90 -16.73
C THR A 154 10.30 -0.66 -15.30
N ARG A 155 11.08 0.07 -14.48
CA ARG A 155 10.75 0.42 -13.09
C ARG A 155 11.48 1.71 -12.69
N TYR A 156 10.85 2.49 -11.83
CA TYR A 156 11.48 3.60 -11.12
C TYR A 156 11.59 3.24 -9.64
N ASP A 157 12.79 3.29 -9.07
CA ASP A 157 12.99 2.98 -7.65
C ASP A 157 12.47 4.13 -6.78
N LEU A 158 11.46 3.82 -5.97
CA LEU A 158 10.83 4.77 -5.04
C LEU A 158 11.40 4.68 -3.62
N THR A 159 12.43 3.87 -3.39
CA THR A 159 13.04 3.67 -2.08
C THR A 159 13.38 5.01 -1.42
N GLY A 160 12.95 5.17 -0.16
CA GLY A 160 13.15 6.40 0.60
C GLY A 160 12.15 7.52 0.29
N THR A 161 11.26 7.40 -0.69
CA THR A 161 10.23 8.41 -0.95
C THR A 161 9.30 8.57 0.24
N ILE A 162 8.99 9.82 0.61
CA ILE A 162 7.97 10.16 1.62
C ILE A 162 7.02 11.19 1.01
N ILE A 163 5.73 10.94 1.14
CA ILE A 163 4.67 11.90 0.78
C ILE A 163 3.81 12.24 2.00
N LYS A 164 3.11 13.36 1.93
CA LYS A 164 1.95 13.66 2.77
C LYS A 164 0.69 13.42 1.96
N ALA A 165 -0.21 12.59 2.47
CA ALA A 165 -1.56 12.40 1.95
C ALA A 165 -2.54 13.23 2.79
N THR A 166 -3.29 14.11 2.14
CA THR A 166 -4.41 14.85 2.75
C THR A 166 -5.71 14.17 2.35
N TYR A 167 -6.57 13.92 3.33
CA TYR A 167 -7.81 13.17 3.17
C TYR A 167 -9.05 14.06 3.19
N ASP A 168 -10.21 13.52 2.82
CA ASP A 168 -11.49 14.26 2.78
C ASP A 168 -11.93 14.79 4.15
N ASP A 169 -11.56 14.09 5.22
CA ASP A 169 -11.76 14.51 6.61
C ASP A 169 -10.70 15.53 7.10
N SER A 170 -9.88 16.05 6.18
CA SER A 170 -8.77 16.98 6.42
C SER A 170 -7.59 16.41 7.22
N THR A 171 -7.61 15.12 7.55
CA THR A 171 -6.46 14.47 8.18
C THR A 171 -5.28 14.48 7.22
N VAL A 172 -4.07 14.56 7.75
CA VAL A 172 -2.82 14.44 6.97
C VAL A 172 -1.99 13.31 7.55
N GLN A 173 -1.51 12.40 6.69
CA GLN A 173 -0.61 11.33 7.10
C GLN A 173 0.64 11.30 6.22
N GLU A 174 1.78 10.97 6.82
CA GLU A 174 3.02 10.71 6.09
C GLU A 174 3.07 9.25 5.65
N ILE A 175 3.29 9.03 4.36
CA ILE A 175 3.36 7.70 3.74
C ILE A 175 4.75 7.52 3.15
N SER A 176 5.42 6.45 3.54
CA SER A 176 6.75 6.08 3.05
C SER A 176 6.66 4.93 2.04
N ALA A 177 7.55 4.92 1.06
CA ALA A 177 7.79 3.74 0.24
C ALA A 177 8.49 2.63 1.07
N PRO A 178 8.16 1.34 0.85
CA PRO A 178 7.15 0.84 -0.08
C PRO A 178 5.72 0.93 0.49
N ASN A 179 4.76 1.23 -0.37
CA ASN A 179 3.33 1.16 -0.07
C ASN A 179 2.57 0.71 -1.31
N ALA A 180 1.57 -0.15 -1.17
CA ALA A 180 0.84 -0.76 -2.29
C ALA A 180 0.10 0.24 -3.18
N CYS A 181 -0.26 1.42 -2.67
CA CYS A 181 -0.86 2.51 -3.44
C CYS A 181 0.15 3.51 -3.98
N LEU A 182 1.40 3.49 -3.51
CA LEU A 182 2.42 4.46 -3.89
C LEU A 182 3.14 3.99 -5.15
N GLY A 183 3.11 4.83 -6.17
CA GLY A 183 3.73 4.55 -7.46
C GLY A 183 4.30 5.81 -8.10
N TRP A 184 4.53 5.71 -9.41
CA TRP A 184 4.98 6.81 -10.22
C TRP A 184 4.32 6.76 -11.60
N SER A 185 4.33 7.87 -12.32
CA SER A 185 3.91 7.93 -13.72
C SER A 185 4.67 9.02 -14.47
N ILE A 186 4.72 8.89 -15.79
CA ILE A 186 5.06 9.99 -16.70
C ILE A 186 3.86 10.95 -16.83
N PRO A 187 4.03 12.16 -17.41
CA PRO A 187 2.92 13.04 -17.72
C PRO A 187 1.93 12.37 -18.69
N GLU A 188 0.65 12.71 -18.57
CA GLU A 188 -0.38 12.24 -19.50
C GLU A 188 -0.08 12.76 -20.92
N ASN A 189 -0.43 11.96 -21.94
CA ASN A 189 -0.16 12.27 -23.36
C ASN A 189 1.34 12.43 -23.70
N THR A 190 2.22 11.84 -22.89
CA THR A 190 3.65 11.72 -23.21
C THR A 190 3.90 10.30 -23.72
N ASP A 191 4.19 10.17 -25.01
CA ASP A 191 4.48 8.87 -25.63
C ASP A 191 5.93 8.45 -25.40
N VAL A 192 6.84 9.43 -25.37
CA VAL A 192 8.28 9.23 -25.22
C VAL A 192 8.87 10.22 -24.22
N VAL A 193 9.84 9.77 -23.43
CA VAL A 193 10.63 10.62 -22.54
C VAL A 193 12.04 10.68 -23.11
N MET A 194 12.53 11.89 -23.42
CA MET A 194 13.90 12.04 -23.93
C MET A 194 14.89 12.23 -22.77
N PRO A 195 16.17 11.89 -22.95
CA PRO A 195 17.18 12.18 -21.94
C PRO A 195 17.28 13.67 -21.61
N GLY A 196 17.77 13.98 -20.40
CA GLY A 196 17.82 15.33 -19.85
C GLY A 196 16.78 15.58 -18.76
N SER A 197 16.49 16.86 -18.51
CA SER A 197 15.58 17.30 -17.45
C SER A 197 14.12 17.12 -17.85
N ASN A 198 13.38 16.40 -17.01
CA ASN A 198 11.99 16.02 -17.24
C ASN A 198 11.18 16.15 -15.94
N THR A 199 9.86 16.06 -16.06
CA THR A 199 8.94 15.99 -14.93
C THR A 199 8.27 14.62 -14.89
N LEU A 200 8.33 13.96 -13.74
CA LEU A 200 7.55 12.76 -13.44
C LEU A 200 6.58 13.07 -12.30
N TYR A 201 5.70 12.12 -12.01
CA TYR A 201 4.73 12.21 -10.94
C TYR A 201 4.91 11.08 -9.96
N ILE A 202 4.91 11.39 -8.66
CA ILE A 202 4.58 10.39 -7.64
C ILE A 202 3.07 10.22 -7.66
N THR A 203 2.61 8.97 -7.63
CA THR A 203 1.19 8.63 -7.60
C THR A 203 0.82 7.97 -6.28
N PHE A 204 -0.37 8.27 -5.76
CA PHE A 204 -0.91 7.61 -4.57
C PHE A 204 -2.44 7.63 -4.62
N CYS A 205 -3.05 6.45 -4.66
CA CYS A 205 -4.51 6.29 -4.72
C CYS A 205 -5.19 7.14 -5.82
N GLY A 206 -4.57 7.24 -7.00
CA GLY A 206 -5.08 8.04 -8.13
C GLY A 206 -4.78 9.54 -8.05
N LYS A 207 -4.14 10.03 -6.98
CA LYS A 207 -3.60 11.39 -6.89
C LYS A 207 -2.17 11.43 -7.39
N LYS A 208 -1.73 12.61 -7.84
CA LYS A 208 -0.41 12.85 -8.42
C LYS A 208 0.26 14.08 -7.79
N ALA A 209 1.57 14.04 -7.62
CA ALA A 209 2.40 15.19 -7.30
C ALA A 209 3.64 15.22 -8.20
N PRO A 210 3.92 16.34 -8.90
CA PRO A 210 5.04 16.42 -9.83
C PRO A 210 6.39 16.54 -9.10
N PHE A 211 7.44 16.02 -9.72
CA PHE A 211 8.83 16.26 -9.33
C PHE A 211 9.75 16.24 -10.55
N ASN A 212 10.89 16.92 -10.43
CA ASN A 212 11.88 16.98 -11.50
C ASN A 212 12.83 15.78 -11.41
N VAL A 213 13.13 15.19 -12.57
CA VAL A 213 14.11 14.13 -12.75
C VAL A 213 15.07 14.53 -13.88
N ASN A 214 16.32 14.08 -13.81
CA ASN A 214 17.31 14.30 -14.85
C ASN A 214 17.88 12.96 -15.30
N PHE A 215 17.69 12.63 -16.58
CA PHE A 215 18.22 11.45 -17.24
C PHE A 215 19.56 11.78 -17.89
N ILE A 216 20.64 11.32 -17.28
CA ILE A 216 22.01 11.66 -17.67
C ILE A 216 22.54 10.61 -18.65
N THR A 217 22.93 11.06 -19.84
CA THR A 217 23.60 10.27 -20.88
C THR A 217 25.11 10.46 -20.87
N GLU A 218 25.58 11.64 -20.47
CA GLU A 218 27.00 12.02 -20.45
C GLU A 218 27.68 11.50 -19.20
N THR A 219 27.95 10.21 -19.21
CA THR A 219 28.97 9.63 -18.36
C THR A 219 29.92 8.95 -19.32
N LYS A 220 31.10 9.58 -19.49
CA LYS A 220 32.22 8.94 -20.17
C LYS A 220 32.72 7.85 -19.24
N PHE A 221 32.00 6.73 -19.21
CA PHE A 221 32.38 5.57 -18.45
C PHE A 221 33.69 5.04 -19.01
N ASN A 222 34.63 4.76 -18.11
CA ASN A 222 35.88 4.15 -18.50
C ASN A 222 35.67 2.65 -18.61
N LYS A 223 36.41 1.98 -19.51
CA LYS A 223 36.49 0.52 -19.49
C LYS A 223 36.89 0.08 -18.07
N GLY A 224 36.11 -0.82 -17.47
CA GLY A 224 36.22 -1.22 -16.07
C GLY A 224 35.34 -0.49 -15.05
N ASP A 225 34.63 0.59 -15.42
CA ASP A 225 33.66 1.29 -14.56
C ASP A 225 32.30 0.59 -14.67
N VAL A 226 32.18 -0.55 -13.98
CA VAL A 226 30.97 -1.39 -14.00
C VAL A 226 29.89 -0.81 -13.11
N SER A 227 30.25 -0.07 -12.07
CA SER A 227 29.33 0.60 -11.17
C SER A 227 28.71 1.86 -11.75
N LEU A 228 29.27 2.38 -12.84
CA LEU A 228 28.83 3.59 -13.53
C LEU A 228 28.89 4.82 -12.61
N ASP A 229 29.83 4.82 -11.66
CA ASP A 229 30.04 5.91 -10.72
C ASP A 229 31.07 6.94 -11.23
N GLY A 230 31.63 6.71 -12.42
CA GLY A 230 32.63 7.54 -13.08
C GLY A 230 34.07 7.20 -12.67
N LYS A 231 34.28 6.19 -11.84
CA LYS A 231 35.59 5.74 -11.37
C LYS A 231 35.77 4.25 -11.65
N VAL A 232 37.01 3.85 -11.85
CA VAL A 232 37.38 2.43 -11.87
C VAL A 232 38.04 2.11 -10.54
N ASN A 233 37.40 1.27 -9.73
CA ASN A 233 37.85 0.89 -8.40
C ASN A 233 37.47 -0.57 -8.05
N SER A 234 37.75 -1.01 -6.82
CA SER A 234 37.51 -2.40 -6.40
C SER A 234 36.02 -2.77 -6.36
N TYR A 235 35.12 -1.79 -6.27
CA TYR A 235 33.67 -2.01 -6.30
C TYR A 235 33.21 -2.51 -7.67
N ASP A 236 33.82 -2.05 -8.75
CA ASP A 236 33.52 -2.53 -10.10
C ASP A 236 33.91 -4.00 -10.28
N ALA A 237 35.09 -4.38 -9.77
CA ALA A 237 35.54 -5.77 -9.76
C ALA A 237 34.60 -6.68 -8.92
N LEU A 238 34.09 -6.17 -7.81
CA LEU A 238 33.08 -6.89 -7.02
C LEU A 238 31.79 -7.11 -7.82
N GLN A 239 31.28 -6.08 -8.51
CA GLN A 239 30.08 -6.22 -9.34
C GLN A 239 30.28 -7.24 -10.46
N VAL A 240 31.45 -7.26 -11.10
CA VAL A 240 31.82 -8.31 -12.08
C VAL A 240 31.69 -9.70 -11.46
N LEU A 241 32.29 -9.95 -10.30
CA LEU A 241 32.22 -11.26 -9.63
C LEU A 241 30.79 -11.64 -9.25
N GLN A 242 30.02 -10.69 -8.74
CA GLN A 242 28.61 -10.91 -8.38
C GLN A 242 27.77 -11.23 -9.63
N TYR A 243 28.02 -10.57 -10.74
CA TYR A 243 27.36 -10.88 -12.01
C TYR A 243 27.78 -12.25 -12.54
N SER A 244 29.07 -12.58 -12.55
CA SER A 244 29.57 -13.88 -13.03
C SER A 244 29.08 -15.06 -12.22
N THR A 245 28.68 -14.84 -10.97
CA THR A 245 28.07 -15.84 -10.09
C THR A 245 26.54 -15.87 -10.16
N GLY A 246 25.93 -15.00 -10.97
CA GLY A 246 24.48 -14.86 -11.10
C GLY A 246 23.79 -14.22 -9.88
N LEU A 247 24.56 -13.61 -8.96
CA LEU A 247 24.03 -12.94 -7.78
C LEU A 247 23.32 -11.62 -8.13
N ILE A 248 23.82 -10.93 -9.15
CA ILE A 248 23.20 -9.70 -9.67
C ILE A 248 23.03 -9.78 -11.19
N THR A 249 22.12 -8.96 -11.70
CA THR A 249 22.01 -8.65 -13.12
C THR A 249 22.55 -7.24 -13.35
N ILE A 250 23.32 -7.02 -14.42
CA ILE A 250 23.84 -5.71 -14.81
C ILE A 250 23.38 -5.37 -16.25
N SER A 251 23.38 -4.09 -16.61
CA SER A 251 22.91 -3.62 -17.92
C SER A 251 23.88 -3.97 -19.06
N PRO A 252 23.45 -3.95 -20.33
CA PRO A 252 24.33 -4.15 -21.48
C PRO A 252 25.53 -3.19 -21.51
N THR A 253 25.35 -1.95 -21.05
CA THR A 253 26.44 -0.98 -20.90
C THR A 253 27.47 -1.45 -19.88
N GLN A 254 27.03 -1.91 -18.70
CA GLN A 254 27.91 -2.47 -17.67
C GLN A 254 28.62 -3.75 -18.15
N ILE A 255 27.94 -4.59 -18.95
CA ILE A 255 28.55 -5.77 -19.59
C ILE A 255 29.66 -5.32 -20.56
N SER A 256 29.41 -4.33 -21.40
CA SER A 256 30.42 -3.81 -22.34
C SER A 256 31.61 -3.17 -21.64
N LEU A 257 31.40 -2.53 -20.49
CA LEU A 257 32.47 -1.88 -19.72
C LEU A 257 33.24 -2.88 -18.87
N GLY A 258 32.57 -3.91 -18.35
CA GLY A 258 33.16 -4.95 -17.52
C GLY A 258 33.88 -6.05 -18.29
N ASP A 259 33.63 -6.22 -19.58
CA ASP A 259 34.46 -7.06 -20.48
C ASP A 259 35.78 -6.34 -20.79
N VAL A 260 36.68 -6.34 -19.80
CA VAL A 260 37.92 -5.57 -19.87
C VAL A 260 39.01 -6.28 -20.66
N ASP A 261 38.90 -7.59 -20.89
CA ASP A 261 39.82 -8.28 -21.81
C ASP A 261 39.28 -8.37 -23.26
N GLY A 262 38.01 -8.04 -23.49
CA GLY A 262 37.39 -7.96 -24.81
C GLY A 262 37.03 -9.31 -25.42
N ASN A 263 36.92 -10.36 -24.61
CA ASN A 263 36.66 -11.73 -25.08
C ASN A 263 35.15 -12.04 -25.22
N SER A 264 34.27 -11.06 -25.00
CA SER A 264 32.80 -11.17 -24.97
C SER A 264 32.24 -12.00 -23.80
N LYS A 265 33.01 -12.26 -22.74
CA LYS A 265 32.58 -13.03 -21.55
C LYS A 265 33.00 -12.34 -20.26
N ILE A 266 32.04 -11.78 -19.53
CA ILE A 266 32.32 -11.29 -18.18
C ILE A 266 32.55 -12.42 -17.18
N ASN A 267 33.76 -12.49 -16.64
CA ASN A 267 34.15 -13.51 -15.66
C ASN A 267 35.19 -12.97 -14.64
N SER A 268 35.73 -13.86 -13.81
CA SER A 268 36.70 -13.49 -12.77
C SER A 268 38.02 -12.93 -13.33
N VAL A 269 38.37 -13.20 -14.58
CA VAL A 269 39.54 -12.61 -15.27
C VAL A 269 39.36 -11.11 -15.42
N ASP A 270 38.15 -10.64 -15.75
CA ASP A 270 37.84 -9.22 -15.86
C ASP A 270 37.94 -8.52 -14.50
N ALA A 271 37.39 -9.12 -13.45
CA ALA A 271 37.51 -8.60 -12.10
C ALA A 271 38.99 -8.49 -11.67
N LEU A 272 39.80 -9.50 -11.98
CA LEU A 272 41.23 -9.47 -11.70
C LEU A 272 41.95 -8.37 -12.47
N ASN A 273 41.63 -8.19 -13.75
CA ASN A 273 42.19 -7.12 -14.59
C ASN A 273 41.86 -5.73 -14.02
N ILE A 274 40.60 -5.50 -13.59
CA ILE A 274 40.18 -4.25 -12.92
C ILE A 274 41.01 -4.04 -11.65
N LEU A 275 41.12 -5.05 -10.78
CA LEU A 275 41.91 -4.94 -9.55
C LEU A 275 43.38 -4.61 -9.82
N GLN A 276 44.00 -5.28 -10.79
CA GLN A 276 45.39 -5.03 -11.19
C GLN A 276 45.58 -3.62 -11.74
N TYR A 277 44.61 -3.09 -12.49
CA TYR A 277 44.62 -1.71 -12.96
C TYR A 277 44.52 -0.72 -11.80
N VAL A 278 43.57 -0.95 -10.88
CA VAL A 278 43.34 -0.09 -9.70
C VAL A 278 44.58 0.02 -8.81
N VAL A 279 45.35 -1.07 -8.65
CA VAL A 279 46.60 -1.06 -7.87
C VAL A 279 47.86 -0.72 -8.68
N GLY A 280 47.72 -0.39 -9.97
CA GLY A 280 48.83 0.01 -10.83
C GLY A 280 49.74 -1.13 -11.31
N ILE A 281 49.38 -2.39 -11.07
CA ILE A 281 50.08 -3.56 -11.67
C ILE A 281 49.87 -3.55 -13.18
N LYS A 282 48.66 -3.19 -13.64
CA LYS A 282 48.32 -3.04 -15.06
C LYS A 282 48.14 -1.56 -15.41
N LYS A 283 48.70 -1.13 -16.55
CA LYS A 283 48.69 0.29 -16.96
C LYS A 283 47.40 0.74 -17.65
N SER A 284 46.62 -0.20 -18.19
CA SER A 284 45.39 0.07 -18.93
C SER A 284 44.44 -1.12 -18.90
N LEU A 285 43.17 -0.85 -19.17
CA LEU A 285 42.12 -1.85 -19.39
C LEU A 285 41.74 -1.90 -20.87
#